data_AF-A0A7C1EEM2-F1
#
_entry.id   AF-A0A7C1EEM2-F1
#
_cell.length_a   1.000
_cell.length_b   1.000
_cell.length_c   1.000
_cell.angle_alpha   90.00
_cell.angle_beta   90.00
_cell.angle_gamma   90.00
#
_symmetry.space_group_name_H-M   'P 1'
#
loop_
_entity.id
_entity.type
_entity.pdbx_description
1 polymer ?
#
loop_
_entity_poly.entity_id
_entity_poly.type
_entity_poly.pdbx_seq_one_letter_code
_entity_poly.pdbx_strand_id
1 'polypeptide(L)'
;MTEKNEGIKKAALCCLLVFILLSGCASYTVKHTEKGSMFYRDEIQTAKWYEGDSGVIIREGEPVNGKFAEYYENGVKKTEYSYKDNLLNGVTVEYDKKGNLVSEIEYRDNLKHGKARYFYENGRLKEEGYFEAGKREGTWESYYETGSIERQYEYRDGQRDGFWFCSYETGEVKEEGMYQKGKREGTFRCRYLSGEWREKGNYRNGLRHGLWEEYNEDGTIRAKRVYKKGVLVEGP
;
A
#
# COMPACT_ATOMS: atom_id res chain seq x y z
N MET A 1 8.93 81.31 23.79
CA MET A 1 9.62 80.86 25.02
C MET A 1 8.55 80.20 25.87
N THR A 2 8.56 78.87 25.91
CA THR A 2 8.91 78.02 27.09
C THR A 2 7.64 77.67 27.86
N GLU A 3 7.13 76.43 27.74
CA GLU A 3 7.47 75.21 28.51
C GLU A 3 6.29 74.89 29.46
N LYS A 4 5.58 73.77 29.25
CA LYS A 4 5.74 72.41 29.83
C LYS A 4 4.77 72.19 31.01
N ASN A 5 3.87 71.21 30.85
CA ASN A 5 3.85 69.90 31.53
C ASN A 5 3.13 69.93 32.89
N GLU A 6 2.00 69.22 33.00
CA GLU A 6 1.93 67.86 33.56
C GLU A 6 0.47 67.37 33.55
N GLY A 7 0.26 66.12 33.15
CA GLY A 7 -1.06 65.49 33.05
C GLY A 7 -0.95 63.98 32.93
N ILE A 8 -0.85 63.33 34.08
CA ILE A 8 -0.61 61.90 34.33
C ILE A 8 -1.65 60.95 33.70
N LYS A 9 -1.13 59.90 33.04
CA LYS A 9 -1.57 58.49 32.92
C LYS A 9 -3.09 58.17 32.88
N LYS A 10 -3.53 57.49 31.80
CA LYS A 10 -4.22 56.17 31.83
C LYS A 10 -4.51 55.62 30.41
N ALA A 11 -3.87 54.49 30.11
CA ALA A 11 -4.33 53.30 29.39
C ALA A 11 -5.44 53.39 28.30
N ALA A 12 -5.09 52.99 27.08
CA ALA A 12 -5.81 52.08 26.15
C ALA A 12 -5.10 52.18 24.79
N LEU A 13 -4.07 51.38 24.51
CA LEU A 13 -4.12 49.99 24.04
C LEU A 13 -4.83 49.81 22.69
N CYS A 14 -4.09 49.19 21.77
CA CYS A 14 -4.50 48.57 20.50
C CYS A 14 -4.74 49.48 19.30
N CYS A 15 -3.67 49.68 18.52
CA CYS A 15 -3.60 49.15 17.15
C CYS A 15 -2.14 49.24 16.70
N LEU A 16 -1.25 48.50 17.38
CA LEU A 16 0.05 48.18 16.80
C LEU A 16 -0.24 47.24 15.62
N LEU A 17 -0.06 47.75 14.41
CA LEU A 17 0.11 46.98 13.19
C LEU A 17 1.32 46.05 13.39
N VAL A 18 1.07 44.90 13.99
CA VAL A 18 2.00 43.77 13.90
C VAL A 18 1.64 43.07 12.60
N PHE A 19 2.31 43.47 11.52
CA PHE A 19 2.50 42.60 10.37
C PHE A 19 3.34 41.41 10.86
N ILE A 20 2.67 40.43 11.47
CA ILE A 20 3.26 39.11 11.64
C ILE A 20 3.28 38.53 10.23
N LEU A 21 4.44 38.62 9.57
CA LEU A 21 4.78 37.71 8.49
C LEU A 21 4.86 36.30 9.10
N LEU A 22 3.70 35.71 9.35
CA LEU A 22 3.56 34.27 9.40
C LEU A 22 3.92 33.82 8.00
N SER A 23 5.18 33.45 7.80
CA SER A 23 5.55 32.47 6.78
C SER A 23 4.94 31.12 7.20
N GLY A 24 3.61 31.08 7.32
CA GLY A 24 2.86 29.86 7.35
C GLY A 24 3.13 29.20 6.01
N CYS A 25 3.76 28.03 6.03
CA CYS A 25 3.83 27.20 4.83
C CYS A 25 2.41 27.10 4.28
N ALA A 26 2.22 27.56 3.03
CA ALA A 26 0.92 27.52 2.39
C ALA A 26 0.34 26.10 2.52
N SER A 27 -0.91 26.02 2.94
CA SER A 27 -1.64 24.77 3.10
C SER A 27 -2.23 24.36 1.75
N TYR A 28 -1.85 23.17 1.29
CA TYR A 28 -2.33 22.62 0.02
C TYR A 28 -3.29 21.47 0.31
N THR A 29 -4.55 21.60 -0.10
CA THR A 29 -5.57 20.60 0.17
C THR A 29 -6.33 20.19 -1.08
N VAL A 30 -6.85 18.97 -1.07
CA VAL A 30 -7.69 18.43 -2.15
C VAL A 30 -8.98 17.88 -1.57
N LYS A 31 -10.09 18.13 -2.28
CA LYS A 31 -11.41 17.57 -1.97
C LYS A 31 -11.89 16.76 -3.17
N HIS A 32 -12.07 15.46 -2.98
CA HIS A 32 -12.68 14.58 -3.98
C HIS A 32 -14.19 14.50 -3.77
N THR A 33 -14.94 14.57 -4.86
CA THR A 33 -16.40 14.50 -4.91
C THR A 33 -16.81 13.60 -6.07
N GLU A 34 -18.09 13.22 -6.15
CA GLU A 34 -18.63 12.53 -7.33
C GLU A 34 -18.42 13.29 -8.64
N LYS A 35 -18.30 14.63 -8.56
CA LYS A 35 -18.09 15.50 -9.72
C LYS A 35 -16.61 15.72 -10.05
N GLY A 36 -15.69 15.08 -9.33
CA GLY A 36 -14.25 15.22 -9.52
C GLY A 36 -13.53 15.84 -8.32
N SER A 37 -12.38 16.46 -8.55
CA SER A 37 -11.42 16.89 -7.52
C SER A 37 -11.24 18.41 -7.55
N MET A 38 -11.26 19.05 -6.38
CA MET A 38 -10.99 20.49 -6.23
C MET A 38 -9.72 20.68 -5.40
N PHE A 39 -8.82 21.54 -5.86
CA PHE A 39 -7.52 21.80 -5.25
C PHE A 39 -7.49 23.22 -4.69
N TYR A 40 -6.91 23.36 -3.50
CA TYR A 40 -6.89 24.63 -2.77
C TYR A 40 -5.48 24.96 -2.29
N ARG A 41 -5.17 26.26 -2.28
CA ARG A 41 -4.02 26.86 -1.58
C ARG A 41 -4.58 27.89 -0.59
N ASP A 42 -4.39 27.64 0.70
CA ASP A 42 -4.90 28.49 1.79
C ASP A 42 -6.40 28.81 1.60
N GLU A 43 -7.20 27.76 1.42
CA GLU A 43 -8.67 27.79 1.22
C GLU A 43 -9.16 28.40 -0.11
N ILE A 44 -8.26 28.97 -0.92
CA ILE A 44 -8.59 29.48 -2.25
C ILE A 44 -8.48 28.34 -3.27
N GLN A 45 -9.56 28.05 -4.00
CA GLN A 45 -9.54 27.05 -5.06
C GLN A 45 -8.60 27.50 -6.19
N THR A 46 -7.58 26.70 -6.49
CA THR A 46 -6.57 26.98 -7.53
C THR A 46 -6.74 26.11 -8.77
N ALA A 47 -7.32 24.92 -8.63
CA ALA A 47 -7.59 24.02 -9.75
C ALA A 47 -8.81 23.13 -9.48
N LYS A 48 -9.39 22.57 -10.54
CA LYS A 48 -10.41 21.52 -10.46
C LYS A 48 -10.26 20.54 -11.61
N TRP A 49 -10.46 19.26 -11.32
CA TRP A 49 -10.45 18.17 -12.30
C TRP A 49 -11.81 17.48 -12.28
N TYR A 50 -12.41 17.20 -13.43
CA TYR A 50 -13.71 16.56 -13.52
C TYR A 50 -13.87 15.80 -14.83
N GLU A 51 -14.74 14.80 -14.86
CA GLU A 51 -15.05 14.06 -16.08
C GLU A 51 -16.05 14.87 -16.92
N GLY A 52 -15.69 15.15 -18.17
CA GLY A 52 -16.58 15.77 -19.14
C GLY A 52 -17.52 14.76 -19.80
N ASP A 53 -18.48 15.25 -20.58
CA ASP A 53 -19.52 14.42 -21.22
C ASP A 53 -18.97 13.31 -22.13
N SER A 54 -17.73 13.44 -22.60
CA SER A 54 -17.04 12.43 -23.42
C SER A 54 -16.23 11.41 -22.62
N GLY A 55 -16.30 11.43 -21.28
CA GLY A 55 -15.47 10.60 -20.39
C GLY A 55 -14.02 11.06 -20.24
N VAL A 56 -13.68 12.23 -20.78
CA VAL A 56 -12.32 12.79 -20.70
C VAL A 56 -12.20 13.61 -19.42
N ILE A 57 -11.11 13.41 -18.68
CA ILE A 57 -10.80 14.25 -17.51
C ILE A 57 -10.37 15.63 -18.00
N ILE A 58 -11.18 16.64 -17.67
CA ILE A 58 -10.91 18.06 -17.88
C ILE A 58 -10.17 18.59 -16.65
N ARG A 59 -9.10 19.36 -16.86
CA ARG A 59 -8.32 20.00 -15.80
C ARG A 59 -8.33 21.51 -16.03
N GLU A 60 -8.84 22.27 -15.07
CA GLU A 60 -8.88 23.72 -15.11
C GLU A 60 -8.10 24.33 -13.93
N GLY A 61 -7.45 25.47 -14.17
CA GLY A 61 -6.69 26.21 -13.15
C GLY A 61 -5.18 25.98 -13.21
N GLU A 62 -4.51 26.28 -12.11
CA GLU A 62 -3.05 26.19 -11.98
C GLU A 62 -2.56 24.73 -12.03
N PRO A 63 -1.35 24.46 -12.57
CA PRO A 63 -0.75 23.14 -12.50
C PRO A 63 -0.57 22.65 -11.05
N VAL A 64 -1.12 21.48 -10.74
CA VAL A 64 -1.03 20.85 -9.43
C VAL A 64 0.37 20.24 -9.26
N ASN A 65 1.13 20.78 -8.31
CA ASN A 65 2.50 20.40 -8.01
C ASN A 65 2.75 20.39 -6.50
N GLY A 66 3.56 19.44 -6.03
CA GLY A 66 3.89 19.29 -4.62
C GLY A 66 2.88 18.42 -3.87
N LYS A 67 2.86 18.57 -2.54
CA LYS A 67 2.06 17.74 -1.66
C LYS A 67 0.68 18.34 -1.42
N PHE A 68 -0.37 17.54 -1.58
CA PHE A 68 -1.74 17.92 -1.29
C PHE A 68 -2.36 16.96 -0.29
N ALA A 69 -3.02 17.50 0.74
CA ALA A 69 -3.68 16.69 1.76
C ALA A 69 -5.21 16.66 1.57
N GLU A 70 -5.78 15.46 1.66
CA GLU A 70 -7.20 15.22 1.85
C GLU A 70 -7.45 14.89 3.33
N TYR A 71 -8.60 15.32 3.85
CA TYR A 71 -8.98 15.12 5.25
C TYR A 71 -10.33 14.41 5.33
N TYR A 72 -10.50 13.60 6.37
CA TYR A 72 -11.80 13.11 6.80
C TYR A 72 -12.66 14.25 7.34
N GLU A 73 -13.97 14.02 7.47
CA GLU A 73 -14.93 14.96 8.06
C GLU A 73 -14.56 15.39 9.49
N ASN A 74 -13.88 14.52 10.24
CA ASN A 74 -13.40 14.79 11.59
C ASN A 74 -12.10 15.63 11.63
N GLY A 75 -11.59 16.07 10.47
CA GLY A 75 -10.36 16.86 10.37
C GLY A 75 -9.06 16.05 10.44
N VAL A 76 -9.11 14.73 10.59
CA VAL A 76 -7.93 13.86 10.52
C VAL A 76 -7.48 13.76 9.06
N LYS A 77 -6.17 13.88 8.81
CA LYS A 77 -5.59 13.70 7.47
C LYS A 77 -5.93 12.29 6.99
N LYS A 78 -6.56 12.19 5.83
CA LYS A 78 -6.94 10.93 5.17
C LYS A 78 -5.85 10.48 4.21
N THR A 79 -5.39 11.38 3.35
CA THR A 79 -4.38 11.06 2.34
C THR A 79 -3.50 12.25 2.06
N GLU A 80 -2.19 12.03 1.92
CA GLU A 80 -1.24 13.00 1.38
C GLU A 80 -0.75 12.51 0.03
N TYR A 81 -1.10 13.24 -1.03
CA TYR A 81 -0.72 12.97 -2.40
C TYR A 81 0.53 13.77 -2.77
N SER A 82 1.44 13.18 -3.54
CA SER A 82 2.55 13.90 -4.18
C SER A 82 2.25 14.06 -5.66
N TYR A 83 2.18 15.31 -6.14
CA TYR A 83 1.90 15.64 -7.54
C TYR A 83 3.11 16.30 -8.21
N LYS A 84 3.30 15.99 -9.49
CA LYS A 84 4.19 16.70 -10.41
C LYS A 84 3.47 16.84 -11.75
N ASP A 85 3.35 18.07 -12.24
CA ASP A 85 2.73 18.39 -13.53
C ASP A 85 1.33 17.77 -13.71
N ASN A 86 0.49 17.85 -12.67
CA ASN A 86 -0.86 17.27 -12.60
C ASN A 86 -0.92 15.73 -12.61
N LEU A 87 0.19 15.05 -12.35
CA LEU A 87 0.27 13.59 -12.24
C LEU A 87 0.74 13.20 -10.83
N LEU A 88 0.20 12.12 -10.27
CA LEU A 88 0.78 11.52 -9.07
C LEU A 88 2.21 11.09 -9.38
N ASN A 89 3.15 11.65 -8.62
CA ASN A 89 4.57 11.45 -8.80
C ASN A 89 5.26 11.63 -7.44
N GLY A 90 5.84 10.55 -6.91
CA GLY A 90 6.32 10.44 -5.55
C GLY A 90 5.38 9.62 -4.66
N VAL A 91 5.59 9.71 -3.34
CA VAL A 91 4.88 8.88 -2.36
C VAL A 91 3.50 9.46 -2.06
N THR A 92 2.47 8.62 -2.13
CA THR A 92 1.14 8.87 -1.57
C THR A 92 1.00 8.11 -0.25
N VAL A 93 0.54 8.79 0.79
CA VAL A 93 0.41 8.24 2.14
C VAL A 93 -1.05 8.28 2.58
N GLU A 94 -1.59 7.15 3.02
CA GLU A 94 -2.97 7.03 3.48
C GLU A 94 -3.02 6.74 4.98
N TYR A 95 -3.99 7.33 5.67
CA TYR A 95 -4.26 7.13 7.09
C TYR A 95 -5.73 6.76 7.31
N ASP A 96 -6.03 6.07 8.41
CA ASP A 96 -7.40 5.79 8.82
C ASP A 96 -8.04 6.97 9.57
N LYS A 97 -9.33 6.84 9.93
CA LYS A 97 -10.07 7.90 10.67
C LYS A 97 -9.52 8.21 12.06
N LYS A 98 -8.65 7.35 12.62
CA LYS A 98 -7.95 7.53 13.90
C LYS A 98 -6.57 8.17 13.70
N GLY A 99 -6.11 8.30 12.45
CA GLY A 99 -4.80 8.84 12.09
C GLY A 99 -3.70 7.78 12.02
N ASN A 100 -4.03 6.49 12.08
CA ASN A 100 -3.05 5.42 11.92
C ASN A 100 -2.65 5.30 10.46
N LEU A 101 -1.37 5.05 10.19
CA LEU A 101 -0.86 4.81 8.85
C LEU A 101 -1.49 3.54 8.26
N VAL A 102 -2.05 3.65 7.05
CA VAL A 102 -2.71 2.54 6.33
C VAL A 102 -1.83 2.05 5.19
N SER A 103 -1.30 2.98 4.38
CA SER A 103 -0.44 2.64 3.25
C SER A 103 0.52 3.76 2.88
N GLU A 104 1.61 3.36 2.26
CA GLU A 104 2.53 4.25 1.55
C GLU A 104 2.82 3.62 0.20
N ILE A 105 2.52 4.33 -0.88
CA ILE A 105 2.66 3.82 -2.24
C ILE A 105 3.33 4.89 -3.08
N GLU A 106 4.45 4.52 -3.70
CA GLU A 106 5.13 5.38 -4.64
C GLU A 106 4.47 5.33 -6.03
N TYR A 107 4.38 6.49 -6.67
CA TYR A 107 3.82 6.68 -8.00
C TYR A 107 4.82 7.36 -8.92
N ARG A 108 4.75 7.03 -10.20
CA ARG A 108 5.40 7.76 -11.29
C ARG A 108 4.37 7.93 -12.40
N ASP A 109 4.03 9.17 -12.70
CA ASP A 109 3.13 9.56 -13.78
C ASP A 109 1.76 8.85 -13.70
N ASN A 110 1.10 8.94 -12.53
CA ASN A 110 -0.17 8.27 -12.18
C ASN A 110 -0.13 6.74 -12.06
N LEU A 111 0.99 6.09 -12.35
CA LEU A 111 1.12 4.65 -12.19
C LEU A 111 1.88 4.32 -10.90
N LYS A 112 1.46 3.28 -10.18
CA LYS A 112 2.24 2.77 -9.05
C LYS A 112 3.63 2.36 -9.56
N HIS A 113 4.67 2.84 -8.89
CA HIS A 113 6.04 2.58 -9.28
C HIS A 113 6.94 2.71 -8.05
N GLY A 114 7.89 1.81 -7.88
CA GLY A 114 8.75 1.79 -6.70
C GLY A 114 8.09 1.10 -5.52
N LYS A 115 8.43 1.54 -4.31
CA LYS A 115 8.09 0.79 -3.09
C LYS A 115 6.61 0.97 -2.70
N ALA A 116 5.99 -0.10 -2.21
CA ALA A 116 4.68 -0.07 -1.58
C ALA A 116 4.71 -0.77 -0.22
N ARG A 117 4.08 -0.16 0.77
CA ARG A 117 3.91 -0.68 2.13
C ARG A 117 2.47 -0.54 2.57
N TYR A 118 1.97 -1.57 3.24
CA TYR A 118 0.64 -1.60 3.85
C TYR A 118 0.79 -1.97 5.31
N PHE A 119 -0.08 -1.44 6.16
CA PHE A 119 0.05 -1.58 7.61
C PHE A 119 -1.22 -2.14 8.23
N TYR A 120 -1.05 -2.81 9.37
CA TYR A 120 -2.15 -3.18 10.27
C TYR A 120 -2.60 -1.96 11.07
N GLU A 121 -3.80 -2.04 11.69
CA GLU A 121 -4.32 -0.97 12.56
C GLU A 121 -3.40 -0.68 13.76
N ASN A 122 -2.62 -1.68 14.20
CA ASN A 122 -1.61 -1.54 15.24
C ASN A 122 -0.30 -0.86 14.78
N GLY A 123 -0.21 -0.45 13.51
CA GLY A 123 0.95 0.22 12.91
C GLY A 123 2.07 -0.73 12.44
N ARG A 124 1.94 -2.05 12.62
CA ARG A 124 2.93 -3.01 12.14
C ARG A 124 2.78 -3.24 10.63
N LEU A 125 3.90 -3.57 9.98
CA LEU A 125 3.92 -3.85 8.55
C LEU A 125 3.08 -5.10 8.26
N LYS A 126 2.19 -4.98 7.28
CA LYS A 126 1.26 -6.03 6.84
C LYS A 126 1.72 -6.67 5.54
N GLU A 127 2.12 -5.84 4.58
CA GLU A 127 2.58 -6.28 3.27
C GLU A 127 3.53 -5.24 2.69
N GLU A 128 4.60 -5.69 2.04
CA GLU A 128 5.45 -4.81 1.23
C GLU A 128 5.94 -5.47 -0.06
N GLY A 129 6.35 -4.63 -0.99
CA GLY A 129 6.94 -5.05 -2.26
C GLY A 129 7.14 -3.87 -3.19
N TYR A 130 7.37 -4.16 -4.47
CA TYR A 130 7.61 -3.15 -5.49
C TYR A 130 6.59 -3.21 -6.62
N PHE A 131 6.30 -2.05 -7.19
CA PHE A 131 5.58 -1.89 -8.43
C PHE A 131 6.50 -1.40 -9.55
N GLU A 132 6.28 -1.87 -10.77
CA GLU A 132 6.82 -1.31 -12.00
C GLU A 132 5.66 -1.05 -12.96
N ALA A 133 5.51 0.20 -13.43
CA ALA A 133 4.44 0.65 -14.33
C ALA A 133 3.03 0.12 -13.96
N GLY A 134 2.67 0.19 -12.68
CA GLY A 134 1.36 -0.24 -12.16
C GLY A 134 1.22 -1.73 -11.84
N LYS A 135 2.26 -2.55 -12.11
CA LYS A 135 2.24 -4.01 -11.90
C LYS A 135 3.18 -4.40 -10.76
N ARG A 136 2.81 -5.43 -9.98
CA ARG A 136 3.72 -6.00 -8.96
C ARG A 136 4.96 -6.57 -9.64
N GLU A 137 6.13 -6.30 -9.08
CA GLU A 137 7.42 -6.77 -9.59
C GLU A 137 8.32 -7.20 -8.43
N GLY A 138 9.11 -8.26 -8.64
CA GLY A 138 10.03 -8.81 -7.65
C GLY A 138 9.35 -9.45 -6.43
N THR A 139 10.08 -9.49 -5.33
CA THR A 139 9.63 -10.09 -4.08
C THR A 139 8.54 -9.24 -3.41
N TRP A 140 7.47 -9.92 -3.02
CA TRP A 140 6.38 -9.38 -2.20
C TRP A 140 6.23 -10.24 -0.96
N GLU A 141 6.23 -9.59 0.21
CA GLU A 141 6.14 -10.22 1.51
C GLU A 141 4.88 -9.75 2.22
N SER A 142 4.16 -10.68 2.86
CA SER A 142 3.14 -10.38 3.86
C SER A 142 3.57 -10.92 5.21
N TYR A 143 3.16 -10.24 6.27
CA TYR A 143 3.57 -10.54 7.65
C TYR A 143 2.35 -10.81 8.50
N TYR A 144 2.50 -11.65 9.51
CA TYR A 144 1.54 -11.74 10.61
C TYR A 144 1.55 -10.46 11.44
N GLU A 145 0.51 -10.23 12.23
CA GLU A 145 0.48 -9.10 13.16
C GLU A 145 1.60 -9.18 14.21
N THR A 146 2.15 -10.37 14.48
CA THR A 146 3.33 -10.56 15.33
C THR A 146 4.63 -10.05 14.70
N GLY A 147 4.63 -9.82 13.38
CA GLY A 147 5.78 -9.36 12.59
C GLY A 147 6.57 -10.48 11.91
N SER A 148 6.25 -11.76 12.15
CA SER A 148 6.83 -12.87 11.40
C SER A 148 6.30 -12.89 9.96
N ILE A 149 7.12 -13.33 9.00
CA ILE A 149 6.67 -13.48 7.61
C ILE A 149 5.51 -14.49 7.60
N GLU A 150 4.43 -14.13 6.93
CA GLU A 150 3.30 -15.01 6.64
C GLU A 150 3.49 -15.67 5.28
N ARG A 151 3.82 -14.87 4.26
CA ARG A 151 3.95 -15.34 2.87
C ARG A 151 5.00 -14.51 2.13
N GLN A 152 5.67 -15.16 1.19
CA GLN A 152 6.51 -14.49 0.19
C GLN A 152 6.12 -14.96 -1.20
N TYR A 153 6.04 -14.04 -2.15
CA TYR A 153 5.77 -14.29 -3.55
C TYR A 153 6.85 -13.61 -4.41
N GLU A 154 7.27 -14.27 -5.48
CA GLU A 154 7.96 -13.61 -6.59
C GLU A 154 6.96 -13.21 -7.67
N TYR A 155 7.02 -11.95 -8.09
CA TYR A 155 6.23 -11.39 -9.19
C TYR A 155 7.10 -10.98 -10.36
N ARG A 156 6.57 -11.17 -11.57
CA ARG A 156 7.09 -10.61 -12.82
C ARG A 156 5.93 -10.13 -13.68
N ASP A 157 5.96 -8.89 -14.12
CA ASP A 157 4.89 -8.28 -14.92
C ASP A 157 3.49 -8.45 -14.30
N GLY A 158 3.41 -8.35 -12.97
CA GLY A 158 2.17 -8.49 -12.22
C GLY A 158 1.66 -9.92 -12.04
N GLN A 159 2.37 -10.93 -12.53
CA GLN A 159 2.02 -12.35 -12.35
C GLN A 159 2.99 -13.03 -11.39
N ARG A 160 2.51 -14.00 -10.62
CA ARG A 160 3.39 -14.83 -9.79
C ARG A 160 4.31 -15.65 -10.69
N ASP A 161 5.61 -15.45 -10.58
CA ASP A 161 6.61 -16.12 -11.40
C ASP A 161 7.92 -16.22 -10.62
N GLY A 162 8.18 -17.42 -10.10
CA GLY A 162 9.30 -17.71 -9.21
C GLY A 162 8.88 -18.41 -7.93
N PHE A 163 9.73 -18.30 -6.93
CA PHE A 163 9.55 -18.98 -5.65
C PHE A 163 8.38 -18.40 -4.86
N TRP A 164 7.70 -19.28 -4.13
CA TRP A 164 6.65 -18.92 -3.21
C TRP A 164 6.74 -19.77 -1.96
N PHE A 165 6.48 -19.16 -0.81
CA PHE A 165 6.22 -19.90 0.41
C PHE A 165 5.20 -19.21 1.31
N CYS A 166 4.66 -19.98 2.25
CA CYS A 166 4.02 -19.47 3.45
C CYS A 166 4.59 -20.16 4.69
N SER A 167 4.52 -19.47 5.82
CA SER A 167 5.04 -19.91 7.11
C SER A 167 3.92 -20.07 8.12
N TYR A 168 4.24 -20.71 9.24
CA TYR A 168 3.48 -20.60 10.47
C TYR A 168 3.78 -19.27 11.15
N GLU A 169 2.93 -18.84 12.08
CA GLU A 169 3.14 -17.60 12.84
C GLU A 169 4.41 -17.66 13.71
N THR A 170 4.83 -18.86 14.09
CA THR A 170 6.10 -19.16 14.78
C THR A 170 7.33 -18.97 13.87
N GLY A 171 7.15 -18.86 12.56
CA GLY A 171 8.19 -18.52 11.57
C GLY A 171 8.66 -19.69 10.69
N GLU A 172 8.33 -20.93 11.01
CA GLU A 172 8.73 -22.10 10.23
C GLU A 172 7.95 -22.17 8.91
N VAL A 173 8.63 -22.58 7.83
CA VAL A 173 8.00 -22.74 6.51
C VAL A 173 6.96 -23.87 6.56
N LYS A 174 5.72 -23.52 6.24
CA LYS A 174 4.57 -24.40 6.20
C LYS A 174 4.38 -25.03 4.83
N GLU A 175 4.42 -24.22 3.77
CA GLU A 175 4.26 -24.68 2.39
C GLU A 175 5.18 -23.86 1.49
N GLU A 176 5.78 -24.51 0.50
CA GLU A 176 6.64 -23.86 -0.48
C GLU A 176 6.51 -24.52 -1.86
N GLY A 177 6.83 -23.77 -2.91
CA GLY A 177 6.84 -24.26 -4.28
C GLY A 177 7.21 -23.17 -5.28
N MET A 178 6.93 -23.43 -6.55
CA MET A 178 7.20 -22.48 -7.63
C MET A 178 5.91 -22.10 -8.36
N TYR A 179 5.85 -20.86 -8.80
CA TYR A 179 4.89 -20.38 -9.78
C TYR A 179 5.59 -20.08 -11.10
N GLN A 180 4.90 -20.34 -12.21
CA GLN A 180 5.30 -19.89 -13.53
C GLN A 180 4.06 -19.29 -14.20
N LYS A 181 4.15 -18.01 -14.61
CA LYS A 181 3.05 -17.28 -15.26
C LYS A 181 1.71 -17.44 -14.52
N GLY A 182 1.74 -17.23 -13.21
CA GLY A 182 0.57 -17.29 -12.33
C GLY A 182 0.09 -18.69 -11.94
N LYS A 183 0.72 -19.76 -12.41
CA LYS A 183 0.31 -21.15 -12.14
C LYS A 183 1.34 -21.89 -11.31
N ARG A 184 0.89 -22.75 -10.38
CA ARG A 184 1.77 -23.67 -9.65
C ARG A 184 2.50 -24.58 -10.64
N GLU A 185 3.82 -24.70 -10.51
CA GLU A 185 4.68 -25.51 -11.38
C GLU A 185 5.75 -26.21 -10.54
N GLY A 186 6.10 -27.44 -10.90
CA GLY A 186 7.13 -28.20 -10.22
C GLY A 186 6.74 -28.67 -8.81
N THR A 187 7.76 -28.91 -7.98
CA THR A 187 7.60 -29.52 -6.66
C THR A 187 6.96 -28.53 -5.68
N PHE A 188 5.90 -28.98 -5.02
CA PHE A 188 5.33 -28.34 -3.84
C PHE A 188 5.56 -29.24 -2.64
N ARG A 189 5.88 -28.62 -1.51
CA ARG A 189 6.14 -29.31 -0.25
C ARG A 189 5.40 -28.60 0.87
N CYS A 190 4.84 -29.38 1.78
CA CYS A 190 4.14 -28.90 2.95
C CYS A 190 4.60 -29.68 4.18
N ARG A 191 4.82 -28.97 5.29
CA ARG A 191 5.25 -29.51 6.57
C ARG A 191 4.16 -29.33 7.63
N TYR A 192 4.23 -30.14 8.68
CA TYR A 192 3.59 -29.89 9.96
C TYR A 192 4.37 -28.83 10.74
N LEU A 193 3.76 -28.31 11.80
CA LEU A 193 4.45 -27.37 12.71
C LEU A 193 5.64 -28.04 13.40
N SER A 194 5.59 -29.36 13.63
CA SER A 194 6.71 -30.16 14.12
C SER A 194 7.93 -30.18 13.18
N GLY A 195 7.77 -29.74 11.92
CA GLY A 195 8.81 -29.75 10.89
C GLY A 195 8.79 -30.98 9.98
N GLU A 196 8.06 -32.02 10.37
CA GLU A 196 7.86 -33.24 9.58
C GLU A 196 7.08 -32.97 8.30
N TRP A 197 7.35 -33.74 7.25
CA TRP A 197 6.61 -33.60 6.00
C TRP A 197 5.15 -33.98 6.22
N ARG A 198 4.25 -33.17 5.67
CA ARG A 198 2.82 -33.45 5.62
C ARG A 198 2.42 -33.93 4.24
N GLU A 199 2.92 -33.26 3.22
CA GLU A 199 2.56 -33.54 1.84
C GLU A 199 3.67 -33.06 0.91
N LYS A 200 3.95 -33.83 -0.14
CA LYS A 200 4.80 -33.35 -1.25
C LYS A 200 4.34 -33.95 -2.57
N GLY A 201 4.48 -33.19 -3.63
CA GLY A 201 4.12 -33.64 -4.97
C GLY A 201 4.42 -32.58 -6.01
N ASN A 202 4.07 -32.85 -7.27
CA ASN A 202 4.34 -31.93 -8.36
C ASN A 202 3.04 -31.32 -8.92
N TYR A 203 3.15 -30.07 -9.33
CA TYR A 203 2.17 -29.41 -10.18
C TYR A 203 2.73 -29.24 -11.60
N ARG A 204 1.84 -29.28 -12.58
CA ARG A 204 2.12 -28.89 -13.96
C ARG A 204 0.95 -28.07 -14.49
N ASN A 205 1.22 -26.84 -14.93
CA ASN A 205 0.23 -25.87 -15.36
C ASN A 205 -0.89 -25.65 -14.31
N GLY A 206 -0.54 -25.61 -13.03
CA GLY A 206 -1.48 -25.41 -11.94
C GLY A 206 -2.27 -26.65 -11.50
N LEU A 207 -2.04 -27.82 -12.12
CA LEU A 207 -2.75 -29.06 -11.81
C LEU A 207 -1.81 -30.09 -11.19
N ARG A 208 -2.28 -30.85 -10.19
CA ARG A 208 -1.52 -31.97 -9.61
C ARG A 208 -1.08 -32.93 -10.72
N HIS A 209 0.18 -33.32 -10.71
CA HIS A 209 0.78 -34.19 -11.71
C HIS A 209 1.84 -35.10 -11.09
N GLY A 210 1.86 -36.38 -11.47
CA GLY A 210 2.77 -37.37 -10.92
C GLY A 210 2.40 -37.83 -9.52
N LEU A 211 3.39 -38.37 -8.81
CA LEU A 211 3.23 -38.90 -7.46
C LEU A 211 3.06 -37.77 -6.44
N TRP A 212 2.08 -37.95 -5.57
CA TRP A 212 1.80 -37.19 -4.37
C TRP A 212 1.91 -38.12 -3.17
N GLU A 213 2.72 -37.73 -2.20
CA GLU A 213 2.93 -38.46 -0.96
C GLU A 213 2.37 -37.62 0.19
N GLU A 214 1.50 -38.23 0.98
CA GLU A 214 0.96 -37.68 2.22
C GLU A 214 1.49 -38.48 3.40
N TYR A 215 1.81 -37.79 4.49
CA TYR A 215 2.45 -38.37 5.66
C TYR A 215 1.63 -38.04 6.90
N ASN A 216 1.70 -38.90 7.91
CA ASN A 216 1.28 -38.59 9.27
C ASN A 216 2.38 -37.77 9.97
N GLU A 217 2.05 -37.20 11.13
CA GLU A 217 2.99 -36.36 11.89
C GLU A 217 4.17 -37.15 12.51
N ASP A 218 4.06 -38.48 12.61
CA ASP A 218 5.15 -39.38 12.98
C ASP A 218 6.09 -39.74 11.79
N GLY A 219 5.86 -39.14 10.61
CA GLY A 219 6.61 -39.38 9.39
C GLY A 219 6.19 -40.63 8.60
N THR A 220 5.23 -41.42 9.09
CA THR A 220 4.73 -42.59 8.36
C THR A 220 3.90 -42.18 7.14
N ILE A 221 4.00 -42.93 6.05
CA ILE A 221 3.23 -42.65 4.83
C ILE A 221 1.76 -42.92 5.11
N ARG A 222 0.93 -41.88 4.95
CA ARG A 222 -0.53 -41.96 5.05
C ARG A 222 -1.17 -42.36 3.72
N ALA A 223 -0.72 -41.78 2.62
CA ALA A 223 -1.26 -42.07 1.28
C ALA A 223 -0.23 -41.80 0.18
N LYS A 224 -0.38 -42.54 -0.92
CA LYS A 224 0.36 -42.33 -2.17
C LYS A 224 -0.62 -42.30 -3.33
N ARG A 225 -0.66 -41.17 -4.04
CA ARG A 225 -1.60 -40.93 -5.13
C ARG A 225 -0.88 -40.43 -6.36
N VAL A 226 -1.24 -40.96 -7.52
CA VAL A 226 -0.71 -40.52 -8.80
C VAL A 226 -1.78 -39.70 -9.50
N TYR A 227 -1.42 -38.50 -9.94
CA TYR A 227 -2.31 -37.60 -10.66
C TYR A 227 -1.83 -37.37 -12.09
N LYS A 228 -2.77 -37.25 -13.03
CA LYS A 228 -2.51 -36.82 -14.41
C LYS A 228 -3.45 -35.69 -14.77
N LYS A 229 -2.87 -34.49 -14.93
CA LYS A 229 -3.63 -33.25 -15.23
C LYS A 229 -4.75 -33.00 -14.22
N GLY A 230 -4.44 -33.16 -12.93
CA GLY A 230 -5.37 -32.94 -11.82
C GLY A 230 -6.31 -34.12 -11.53
N VAL A 231 -6.35 -35.15 -12.38
CA VAL A 231 -7.20 -36.33 -12.17
C VAL A 231 -6.41 -37.43 -11.45
N LEU A 232 -6.97 -37.99 -10.38
CA LEU A 232 -6.43 -39.16 -9.71
C LEU A 232 -6.47 -40.35 -10.65
N VAL A 233 -5.32 -40.98 -10.89
CA VAL A 233 -5.20 -42.16 -11.76
C VAL A 233 -4.88 -43.43 -10.98
N GLU A 234 -4.22 -43.32 -9.83
CA GLU A 234 -3.84 -44.45 -8.99
C GLU A 234 -3.71 -44.01 -7.53
N GLY A 235 -4.10 -44.87 -6.60
CA GLY A 235 -3.78 -44.73 -5.18
C GLY A 235 -4.97 -45.01 -4.24
N PRO A 236 -4.71 -45.48 -3.01
CA PRO A 236 -5.65 -45.39 -1.89
C PRO A 236 -5.77 -43.96 -1.33
#